data_AF-A0A9D9Q0G4-F1
#
_entry.id   AF-A0A9D9Q0G4-F1
#
_cell.length_a   1.000
_cell.length_b   1.000
_cell.length_c   1.000
_cell.angle_alpha   90.00
_cell.angle_beta   90.00
_cell.angle_gamma   90.00
#
_symmetry.space_group_name_H-M   'P 1'
#
loop_
_entity.id
_entity.type
_entity.pdbx_description
1 polymer ?
#
loop_
_entity_poly.entity_id
_entity_poly.type
_entity_poly.pdbx_seq_one_letter_code
_entity_poly.pdbx_strand_id
1 'polypeptide(L)'
;MKKLFVCALALAAFVACDNGPEGGVEVNENGKVFLKFSISAVTRSATDNAGESNSDANPDIEVGFPEENKVSTVDIVMSANGANLVVAENVAPEAADDTYVATFKSNSLQPNTQYQVLVYVNGKGQQTLDAVYNVTEDNLRETIAKDEYFLMTNADNDNKVSFTESELAQCTSPDKALALGTIMVERAVARFDFMPRFNNEYTIGENEGTATVQVKLTDLALINMSKAFYYMRRVSPTGTAEGATVGGDELMNNYVVDTDAAEKVNASKMEGEALATLSENNFFYPMTTIPTNWTKISDLNKVDNWDGTYGSDKDDKYNHTGEALNDYLVWRYAIENTIPAGADNQVHAISTGVVFKGYLMATENASDEVKAALKGTETVYVFKNVLYGTWAQIADAVDADTAPASLIAAYNQVEGVDGEPTADDYAAAGFTGYTPNADGKFEVLYYYWNRHNDNNNDNLMGIMEFDVVRNNVYKLCVDKISKFGHPANDTDPDPDPVDPEDPDESQDYYFKVTVKVLPWVVRVNHIEF
;
A
#
# COMPACT_ATOMS: atom_id res chain seq x y z
N MET A 1 -52.78 5.63 -38.04
CA MET A 1 -51.56 4.89 -37.61
C MET A 1 -50.40 5.46 -38.41
N LYS A 2 -49.29 5.98 -37.89
CA LYS A 2 -48.72 6.10 -36.55
C LYS A 2 -47.99 7.46 -36.50
N LYS A 3 -48.01 8.08 -35.31
CA LYS A 3 -47.44 9.39 -34.98
C LYS A 3 -45.91 9.33 -34.99
N LEU A 4 -45.27 10.34 -35.56
CA LEU A 4 -43.84 10.64 -35.40
C LEU A 4 -43.70 11.41 -34.08
N PHE A 5 -42.99 10.84 -33.10
CA PHE A 5 -42.69 11.48 -31.83
C PHE A 5 -41.39 12.29 -31.98
N VAL A 6 -41.49 13.58 -31.70
CA VAL A 6 -40.36 14.49 -31.47
C VAL A 6 -40.00 14.37 -29.98
N CYS A 7 -38.76 14.00 -29.65
CA CYS A 7 -38.24 14.11 -28.29
C CYS A 7 -37.35 15.37 -28.23
N ALA A 8 -37.77 16.30 -27.38
CA ALA A 8 -37.11 17.56 -27.10
C ALA A 8 -35.91 17.36 -26.17
N LEU A 9 -34.79 18.00 -26.49
CA LEU A 9 -33.63 18.16 -25.63
C LEU A 9 -33.94 19.27 -24.61
N ALA A 10 -33.98 18.94 -23.33
CA ALA A 10 -34.25 19.91 -22.26
C ALA A 10 -32.96 20.67 -21.90
N LEU A 11 -32.96 21.98 -22.16
CA LEU A 11 -31.93 22.92 -21.71
C LEU A 11 -32.30 23.36 -20.28
N ALA A 12 -31.59 22.89 -19.27
CA ALA A 12 -31.76 23.34 -17.89
C ALA A 12 -30.92 24.62 -17.67
N ALA A 13 -31.58 25.76 -17.55
CA ALA A 13 -30.97 27.02 -17.12
C ALA A 13 -30.99 27.10 -15.58
N PHE A 14 -29.82 27.06 -14.95
CA PHE A 14 -29.67 27.43 -13.53
C PHE A 14 -29.33 28.91 -13.42
N VAL A 15 -30.19 29.66 -12.75
CA VAL A 15 -29.93 31.04 -12.30
C VAL A 15 -29.40 30.96 -10.87
N ALA A 16 -28.17 31.42 -10.65
CA ALA A 16 -27.64 31.70 -9.32
C ALA A 16 -27.45 33.22 -9.19
N CYS A 17 -28.03 33.83 -8.15
CA CYS A 17 -27.89 35.25 -7.85
C CYS A 17 -26.48 35.55 -7.30
N ASP A 18 -25.90 36.64 -7.79
CA ASP A 18 -24.56 37.12 -7.45
C ASP A 18 -24.67 38.40 -6.60
N ASN A 19 -23.77 38.56 -5.63
CA ASN A 19 -23.53 39.81 -4.90
C ASN A 19 -22.03 39.84 -4.52
N GLY A 20 -21.20 40.44 -5.37
CA GLY A 20 -19.77 40.66 -5.17
C GLY A 20 -19.24 41.77 -6.09
N PRO A 21 -18.17 42.50 -5.71
CA PRO A 21 -17.98 43.90 -6.07
C PRO A 21 -17.46 44.13 -7.50
N GLU A 22 -17.86 45.27 -8.06
CA GLU A 22 -17.60 45.75 -9.41
C GLU A 22 -16.10 46.02 -9.64
N GLY A 23 -15.48 45.19 -10.48
CA GLY A 23 -14.12 45.36 -10.98
C GLY A 23 -13.76 44.37 -12.11
N GLY A 24 -14.75 43.88 -12.86
CA GLY A 24 -14.56 42.90 -13.92
C GLY A 24 -14.27 43.53 -15.29
N VAL A 25 -13.37 42.90 -16.04
CA VAL A 25 -13.07 43.16 -17.46
C VAL A 25 -14.35 43.13 -18.31
N GLU A 26 -14.40 43.94 -19.37
CA GLU A 26 -15.50 43.93 -20.34
C GLU A 26 -15.76 42.51 -20.87
N VAL A 27 -17.00 42.07 -20.69
CA VAL A 27 -17.48 40.73 -21.00
C VAL A 27 -17.38 40.51 -22.51
N ASN A 28 -16.72 39.44 -22.94
CA ASN A 28 -16.89 38.94 -24.31
C ASN A 28 -18.38 38.61 -24.55
N GLU A 29 -18.90 38.78 -25.77
CA GLU A 29 -20.35 38.72 -26.07
C GLU A 29 -21.07 37.44 -25.60
N ASN A 30 -20.34 36.38 -25.21
CA ASN A 30 -20.85 35.10 -24.71
C ASN A 30 -20.53 34.76 -23.24
N GLY A 31 -19.80 35.59 -22.48
CA GLY A 31 -19.54 35.41 -21.04
C GLY A 31 -18.69 34.18 -20.66
N LYS A 32 -17.94 33.60 -21.60
CA LYS A 32 -17.23 32.32 -21.44
C LYS A 32 -15.78 32.41 -21.92
N VAL A 33 -14.87 31.70 -21.26
CA VAL A 33 -13.47 31.52 -21.66
C VAL A 33 -13.21 30.03 -21.84
N PHE A 34 -12.50 29.67 -22.91
CA PHE A 34 -12.16 28.28 -23.23
C PHE A 34 -10.66 28.05 -23.06
N LEU A 35 -10.29 27.03 -22.30
CA LEU A 35 -8.90 26.57 -22.14
C LEU A 35 -8.80 25.12 -22.59
N LYS A 36 -7.69 24.72 -23.19
CA LYS A 36 -7.45 23.34 -23.65
C LYS A 36 -6.20 22.73 -23.04
N PHE A 37 -6.25 21.44 -22.77
CA PHE A 37 -5.16 20.68 -22.15
C PHE A 37 -5.22 19.22 -22.57
N SER A 38 -4.14 18.48 -22.34
CA SER A 38 -4.11 17.02 -22.43
C SER A 38 -3.72 16.45 -21.07
N ILE A 39 -4.04 15.19 -20.85
CA ILE A 39 -3.66 14.45 -19.64
C ILE A 39 -2.70 13.35 -20.04
N SER A 40 -1.65 13.15 -19.25
CA SER A 40 -0.77 12.00 -19.38
C SER A 40 -0.47 11.44 -18.00
N ALA A 41 -0.39 10.12 -17.86
CA ALA A 41 0.05 9.54 -16.61
C ALA A 41 1.57 9.57 -16.51
N VAL A 42 2.09 9.84 -15.31
CA VAL A 42 3.54 9.74 -15.10
C VAL A 42 4.03 8.32 -15.32
N THR A 43 5.21 8.23 -15.92
CA THR A 43 5.94 6.97 -16.08
C THR A 43 6.81 6.66 -14.86
N ARG A 44 6.82 7.51 -13.81
CA ARG A 44 7.69 7.35 -12.64
C ARG A 44 7.19 8.13 -11.41
N SER A 45 7.16 7.51 -10.22
CA SER A 45 7.45 8.23 -8.96
C SER A 45 8.96 8.17 -8.79
N ALA A 46 9.66 9.31 -8.82
CA ALA A 46 11.10 9.36 -9.02
C ALA A 46 11.93 9.09 -7.75
N THR A 47 11.85 7.89 -7.18
CA THR A 47 12.75 7.49 -6.07
C THR A 47 14.23 7.50 -6.45
N ASP A 48 14.57 7.49 -7.75
CA ASP A 48 15.97 7.38 -8.17
C ASP A 48 16.41 8.39 -9.24
N ASN A 49 17.71 8.67 -9.30
CA ASN A 49 18.31 9.23 -10.51
C ASN A 49 18.24 8.18 -11.64
N ALA A 50 18.30 8.61 -12.90
CA ALA A 50 18.36 7.67 -14.03
C ALA A 50 19.55 6.70 -13.85
N GLY A 51 19.27 5.42 -13.55
CA GLY A 51 20.28 4.37 -13.37
C GLY A 51 20.55 3.91 -11.93
N GLU A 52 19.80 4.36 -10.93
CA GLU A 52 19.99 3.99 -9.50
C GLU A 52 18.73 3.42 -8.85
N SER A 53 17.92 2.64 -9.58
CA SER A 53 16.78 1.94 -8.99
C SER A 53 17.19 1.11 -7.79
N ASN A 54 16.50 1.32 -6.66
CA ASN A 54 16.59 0.44 -5.49
C ASN A 54 15.94 -0.94 -5.76
N SER A 55 15.20 -1.05 -6.86
CA SER A 55 14.58 -2.25 -7.35
C SER A 55 15.53 -2.94 -8.33
N ASP A 56 15.91 -4.18 -8.02
CA ASP A 56 16.67 -5.06 -8.93
C ASP A 56 15.80 -5.59 -10.10
N ALA A 57 14.62 -5.01 -10.31
CA ALA A 57 13.63 -5.49 -11.25
C ALA A 57 14.00 -5.19 -12.71
N ASN A 58 13.60 -6.10 -13.60
CA ASN A 58 13.73 -5.92 -15.03
C ASN A 58 12.52 -6.59 -15.74
N PRO A 59 11.63 -5.81 -16.39
CA PRO A 59 11.66 -4.35 -16.44
C PRO A 59 11.34 -3.74 -15.07
N ASP A 60 11.91 -2.58 -14.82
CA ASP A 60 11.80 -1.82 -13.56
C ASP A 60 10.54 -0.93 -13.52
N ILE A 61 9.46 -1.39 -14.13
CA ILE A 61 8.17 -0.69 -14.21
C ILE A 61 7.04 -1.71 -14.23
N GLU A 62 5.87 -1.31 -13.74
CA GLU A 62 4.61 -2.02 -13.93
C GLU A 62 3.68 -1.21 -14.82
N VAL A 63 3.22 -1.80 -15.92
CA VAL A 63 2.18 -1.17 -16.76
C VAL A 63 0.81 -1.46 -16.15
N GLY A 64 0.01 -0.45 -15.79
CA GLY A 64 -1.34 -0.70 -15.27
C GLY A 64 -2.27 -1.36 -16.30
N PHE A 65 -3.25 -2.11 -15.81
CA PHE A 65 -4.29 -2.70 -16.64
C PHE A 65 -5.12 -1.62 -17.36
N PRO A 66 -5.74 -1.91 -18.52
CA PRO A 66 -6.58 -0.94 -19.23
C PRO A 66 -7.66 -0.29 -18.36
N GLU A 67 -8.31 -1.07 -17.49
CA GLU A 67 -9.30 -0.58 -16.54
C GLU A 67 -8.71 0.30 -15.43
N GLU A 68 -7.44 0.11 -15.06
CA GLU A 68 -6.72 0.95 -14.09
C GLU A 68 -6.25 2.28 -14.69
N ASN A 69 -6.23 2.38 -16.02
CA ASN A 69 -5.72 3.53 -16.78
C ASN A 69 -6.85 4.39 -17.36
N LYS A 70 -8.09 3.91 -17.28
CA LYS A 70 -9.22 4.53 -17.96
C LYS A 70 -9.52 5.90 -17.36
N VAL A 71 -9.57 6.91 -18.23
CA VAL A 71 -10.11 8.24 -17.91
C VAL A 71 -11.60 8.25 -18.23
N SER A 72 -12.44 8.36 -17.19
CA SER A 72 -13.91 8.37 -17.31
C SER A 72 -14.49 9.76 -17.02
N THR A 73 -13.96 10.47 -16.03
CA THR A 73 -14.32 11.87 -15.74
C THR A 73 -13.07 12.70 -15.50
N VAL A 74 -13.15 14.00 -15.84
CA VAL A 74 -12.07 14.97 -15.62
C VAL A 74 -12.66 16.27 -15.10
N ASP A 75 -12.24 16.70 -13.92
CA ASP A 75 -12.44 18.06 -13.44
C ASP A 75 -11.11 18.81 -13.51
N ILE A 76 -11.15 20.06 -13.95
CA ILE A 76 -9.99 20.97 -13.92
C ILE A 76 -10.31 22.17 -13.03
N VAL A 77 -9.32 22.54 -12.21
CA VAL A 77 -9.43 23.61 -11.22
C VAL A 77 -8.30 24.59 -11.41
N MET A 78 -8.65 25.87 -11.52
CA MET A 78 -7.70 26.97 -11.48
C MET A 78 -7.66 27.51 -10.05
N SER A 79 -6.55 27.29 -9.35
CA SER A 79 -6.35 27.71 -7.96
C SER A 79 -5.51 28.98 -7.90
N ALA A 80 -6.12 30.10 -7.48
CA ALA A 80 -5.40 31.33 -7.16
C ALA A 80 -5.12 31.40 -5.66
N ASN A 81 -3.85 31.62 -5.30
CA ASN A 81 -3.38 31.71 -3.90
C ASN A 81 -3.76 30.49 -3.02
N GLY A 82 -3.98 29.31 -3.62
CA GLY A 82 -4.28 28.06 -2.91
C GLY A 82 -5.69 27.90 -2.35
N ALA A 83 -6.54 28.94 -2.40
CA ALA A 83 -7.86 28.95 -1.78
C ALA A 83 -9.01 29.40 -2.69
N ASN A 84 -8.73 30.23 -3.70
CA ASN A 84 -9.76 30.71 -4.62
C ASN A 84 -9.79 29.81 -5.85
N LEU A 85 -10.81 28.96 -5.92
CA LEU A 85 -10.90 27.94 -6.96
C LEU A 85 -11.95 28.28 -8.01
N VAL A 86 -11.54 28.12 -9.26
CA VAL A 86 -12.43 28.16 -10.41
C VAL A 86 -12.44 26.78 -11.04
N VAL A 87 -13.59 26.12 -11.01
CA VAL A 87 -13.72 24.72 -11.44
C VAL A 87 -14.48 24.64 -12.76
N ALA A 88 -13.99 23.81 -13.67
CA ALA A 88 -14.77 23.25 -14.78
C ALA A 88 -14.90 21.74 -14.55
N GLU A 89 -16.12 21.29 -14.31
CA GLU A 89 -16.43 19.89 -13.97
C GLU A 89 -16.82 19.08 -15.21
N ASN A 90 -16.56 17.77 -15.17
CA ASN A 90 -16.94 16.79 -16.19
C ASN A 90 -16.53 17.21 -17.61
N VAL A 91 -15.29 17.69 -17.75
CA VAL A 91 -14.72 18.08 -19.03
C VAL A 91 -14.55 16.83 -19.89
N ALA A 92 -15.29 16.79 -21.00
CA ALA A 92 -15.17 15.70 -21.97
C ALA A 92 -14.02 15.97 -22.95
N PRO A 93 -13.32 14.93 -23.42
CA PRO A 93 -12.32 15.08 -24.48
C PRO A 93 -13.00 15.41 -25.82
N GLU A 94 -12.32 16.21 -26.64
CA GLU A 94 -12.66 16.43 -28.04
C GLU A 94 -12.14 15.25 -28.88
N ALA A 95 -13.04 14.39 -29.36
CA ALA A 95 -12.73 13.27 -30.26
C ALA A 95 -11.54 12.39 -29.78
N ALA A 96 -10.91 11.63 -30.67
CA ALA A 96 -9.96 10.56 -30.34
C ALA A 96 -8.56 11.03 -29.89
N ASP A 97 -8.34 12.34 -29.71
CA ASP A 97 -6.99 12.94 -29.58
C ASP A 97 -6.61 13.28 -28.12
N ASP A 98 -7.29 12.72 -27.12
CA ASP A 98 -7.06 12.91 -25.68
C ASP A 98 -6.91 14.38 -25.23
N THR A 99 -7.49 15.31 -26.01
CA THR A 99 -7.46 16.75 -25.78
C THR A 99 -8.78 17.17 -25.13
N TYR A 100 -8.70 17.90 -24.02
CA TYR A 100 -9.83 18.37 -23.25
C TYR A 100 -10.00 19.88 -23.44
N VAL A 101 -11.23 20.34 -23.61
CA VAL A 101 -11.56 21.77 -23.69
C VAL A 101 -12.49 22.17 -22.56
N ALA A 102 -11.93 22.83 -21.56
CA ALA A 102 -12.64 23.34 -20.41
C ALA A 102 -13.28 24.71 -20.69
N THR A 103 -14.49 24.91 -20.15
CA THR A 103 -15.22 26.17 -20.26
C THR A 103 -15.33 26.81 -18.88
N PHE A 104 -14.86 28.05 -18.78
CA PHE A 104 -14.93 28.88 -17.58
C PHE A 104 -15.83 30.10 -17.81
N LYS A 105 -16.32 30.73 -16.75
CA LYS A 105 -16.96 32.05 -16.86
C LYS A 105 -15.89 33.10 -17.10
N SER A 106 -16.14 34.06 -17.98
CA SER A 106 -15.12 35.06 -18.33
C SER A 106 -14.66 35.92 -17.15
N ASN A 107 -15.52 36.15 -16.16
CA ASN A 107 -15.19 36.90 -14.95
C ASN A 107 -14.57 36.05 -13.83
N SER A 108 -14.48 34.72 -13.96
CA SER A 108 -13.88 33.88 -12.93
C SER A 108 -12.36 33.84 -13.01
N LEU A 109 -11.78 34.04 -14.19
CA LEU A 109 -10.33 34.11 -14.38
C LEU A 109 -9.88 35.57 -14.45
N GLN A 110 -8.97 35.95 -13.56
CA GLN A 110 -8.46 37.31 -13.40
C GLN A 110 -7.14 37.47 -14.18
N PRO A 111 -7.03 38.49 -15.05
CA PRO A 111 -5.77 38.77 -15.75
C PRO A 111 -4.60 38.97 -14.79
N ASN A 112 -3.41 38.55 -15.21
CA ASN A 112 -2.13 38.65 -14.51
C ASN A 112 -2.11 37.95 -13.14
N THR A 113 -3.12 37.15 -12.82
CA THR A 113 -3.14 36.28 -11.64
C THR A 113 -2.42 34.97 -11.99
N GLN A 114 -1.53 34.54 -11.10
CA GLN A 114 -0.94 33.20 -11.21
C GLN A 114 -1.94 32.18 -10.67
N TYR A 115 -2.22 31.18 -11.47
CA TYR A 115 -3.05 30.04 -11.14
C TYR A 115 -2.18 28.78 -11.10
N GLN A 116 -2.39 27.94 -10.09
CA GLN A 116 -2.01 26.53 -10.17
C GLN A 116 -3.17 25.75 -10.79
N VAL A 117 -2.87 24.99 -11.84
CA VAL A 117 -3.84 24.17 -12.57
C VAL A 117 -3.86 22.79 -11.95
N LEU A 118 -5.00 22.40 -11.41
CA LEU A 118 -5.22 21.09 -10.80
C LEU A 118 -6.17 20.26 -11.66
N VAL A 119 -5.91 18.98 -11.77
CA VAL A 119 -6.75 18.03 -12.49
C VAL A 119 -7.13 16.89 -11.55
N TYR A 120 -8.39 16.50 -11.62
CA TYR A 120 -8.96 15.36 -10.89
C TYR A 120 -9.58 14.42 -11.92
N VAL A 121 -8.91 13.29 -12.15
CA VAL A 121 -9.38 12.21 -13.01
C VAL A 121 -10.16 11.22 -12.17
N ASN A 122 -11.35 10.82 -12.62
CA ASN A 122 -12.24 9.90 -11.90
C ASN A 122 -12.46 10.32 -10.44
N GLY A 123 -12.52 11.61 -10.23
CA GLY A 123 -12.64 12.26 -8.94
C GLY A 123 -13.39 13.55 -9.08
N LYS A 124 -13.67 14.19 -7.95
CA LYS A 124 -14.28 15.51 -7.92
C LYS A 124 -13.24 16.56 -7.63
N GLY A 125 -13.34 17.69 -8.32
CA GLY A 125 -12.61 18.91 -7.98
C GLY A 125 -12.82 19.28 -6.52
N GLN A 126 -11.72 19.49 -5.79
CA GLN A 126 -11.77 19.83 -4.37
C GLN A 126 -11.78 21.34 -4.15
N GLN A 127 -12.14 21.76 -2.93
CA GLN A 127 -12.30 23.17 -2.53
C GLN A 127 -10.99 23.84 -2.07
N THR A 128 -9.90 23.09 -1.84
CA THR A 128 -8.57 23.63 -1.47
C THR A 128 -7.43 22.71 -1.95
N LEU A 129 -6.20 23.24 -2.03
CA LEU A 129 -4.98 22.41 -2.23
C LEU A 129 -4.70 21.48 -1.05
N ASP A 130 -5.20 21.86 0.13
CA ASP A 130 -5.04 21.12 1.38
C ASP A 130 -6.09 20.03 1.58
N ALA A 131 -6.94 19.78 0.57
CA ALA A 131 -8.01 18.82 0.66
C ALA A 131 -7.51 17.40 0.96
N VAL A 132 -8.17 16.78 1.93
CA VAL A 132 -7.93 15.41 2.39
C VAL A 132 -9.06 14.53 1.90
N TYR A 133 -8.73 13.38 1.33
CA TYR A 133 -9.66 12.28 1.11
C TYR A 133 -9.66 11.42 2.38
N ASN A 134 -10.83 11.27 3.01
CA ASN A 134 -11.01 10.37 4.16
C ASN A 134 -11.65 9.07 3.66
N VAL A 135 -10.96 7.95 3.83
CA VAL A 135 -11.46 6.61 3.61
C VAL A 135 -12.20 6.17 4.87
N THR A 136 -13.51 5.97 4.77
CA THR A 136 -14.35 5.58 5.92
C THR A 136 -14.46 4.06 6.07
N GLU A 137 -14.27 3.33 4.98
CA GLU A 137 -14.30 1.86 4.93
C GLU A 137 -13.27 1.40 3.89
N ASP A 138 -12.64 0.26 4.13
CA ASP A 138 -11.73 -0.41 3.18
C ASP A 138 -12.52 -1.03 2.01
N ASN A 139 -13.01 -0.17 1.13
CA ASN A 139 -13.79 -0.53 -0.06
C ASN A 139 -13.23 0.13 -1.32
N LEU A 140 -11.90 0.30 -1.39
CA LEU A 140 -11.23 1.05 -2.45
C LEU A 140 -11.61 0.57 -3.86
N ARG A 141 -11.82 -0.76 -4.05
CA ARG A 141 -12.28 -1.37 -5.31
C ARG A 141 -13.69 -0.96 -5.75
N GLU A 142 -14.48 -0.37 -4.87
CA GLU A 142 -15.81 0.16 -5.16
C GLU A 142 -15.83 1.69 -5.24
N THR A 143 -14.72 2.35 -4.87
CA THR A 143 -14.60 3.81 -4.79
C THR A 143 -13.48 4.34 -5.69
N ILE A 144 -12.29 4.61 -5.15
CA ILE A 144 -11.20 5.33 -5.83
C ILE A 144 -10.22 4.42 -6.59
N ALA A 145 -10.36 3.11 -6.44
CA ALA A 145 -9.59 2.08 -7.14
C ALA A 145 -10.53 1.07 -7.82
N LYS A 146 -11.69 1.58 -8.27
CA LYS A 146 -12.69 0.81 -8.99
C LYS A 146 -12.29 0.67 -10.45
N ASP A 147 -12.57 -0.49 -11.04
CA ASP A 147 -12.37 -0.72 -12.48
C ASP A 147 -12.96 0.43 -13.30
N GLU A 148 -12.14 0.95 -14.21
CA GLU A 148 -12.43 2.11 -15.07
C GLU A 148 -12.58 3.47 -14.34
N TYR A 149 -12.32 3.52 -13.04
CA TYR A 149 -12.55 4.69 -12.18
C TYR A 149 -11.46 4.87 -11.11
N PHE A 150 -10.19 4.77 -11.52
CA PHE A 150 -9.07 5.06 -10.62
C PHE A 150 -8.91 6.57 -10.45
N LEU A 151 -9.00 7.05 -9.21
CA LEU A 151 -8.75 8.45 -8.88
C LEU A 151 -7.29 8.80 -9.21
N MET A 152 -7.09 9.82 -10.03
CA MET A 152 -5.76 10.38 -10.31
C MET A 152 -5.77 11.89 -10.14
N THR A 153 -4.66 12.43 -9.69
CA THR A 153 -4.44 13.86 -9.47
C THR A 153 -3.09 14.28 -10.04
N ASN A 154 -2.78 15.58 -10.08
CA ASN A 154 -1.48 16.07 -10.55
C ASN A 154 -0.32 15.31 -9.89
N ALA A 155 0.64 14.88 -10.70
CA ALA A 155 1.85 14.21 -10.26
C ALA A 155 3.03 15.16 -10.04
N ASP A 156 2.98 16.36 -10.63
CA ASP A 156 4.00 17.39 -10.58
C ASP A 156 3.42 18.77 -10.20
N ASN A 157 4.30 19.76 -10.03
CA ASN A 157 3.97 21.13 -9.70
C ASN A 157 4.23 22.15 -10.83
N ASP A 158 4.51 21.66 -12.04
CA ASP A 158 4.87 22.46 -13.22
C ASP A 158 3.67 23.22 -13.81
N ASN A 159 2.46 22.82 -13.42
CA ASN A 159 1.18 23.31 -13.93
C ASN A 159 0.81 24.69 -13.38
N LYS A 160 1.67 25.71 -13.54
CA LYS A 160 1.41 27.10 -13.14
C LYS A 160 1.26 27.99 -14.36
N VAL A 161 0.18 28.76 -14.41
CA VAL A 161 -0.17 29.60 -15.57
C VAL A 161 -0.60 31.00 -15.14
N SER A 162 -0.41 31.97 -16.03
CA SER A 162 -0.94 33.31 -15.89
C SER A 162 -1.37 33.81 -17.26
N PHE A 163 -2.43 34.59 -17.31
CA PHE A 163 -3.01 35.06 -18.57
C PHE A 163 -3.08 36.57 -18.59
N THR A 164 -2.76 37.18 -19.72
CA THR A 164 -3.05 38.59 -19.97
C THR A 164 -4.53 38.78 -20.31
N GLU A 165 -5.01 40.01 -20.16
CA GLU A 165 -6.37 40.38 -20.54
C GLU A 165 -6.65 40.10 -22.02
N SER A 166 -5.67 40.37 -22.89
CA SER A 166 -5.77 40.12 -24.34
C SER A 166 -5.88 38.63 -24.67
N GLU A 167 -5.19 37.75 -23.94
CA GLU A 167 -5.27 36.30 -24.17
C GLU A 167 -6.67 35.80 -23.80
N LEU A 168 -7.16 36.15 -22.61
CA LEU A 168 -8.50 35.74 -22.15
C LEU A 168 -9.60 36.27 -23.08
N ALA A 169 -9.47 37.51 -23.57
CA ALA A 169 -10.44 38.11 -24.50
C ALA A 169 -10.54 37.38 -25.85
N GLN A 170 -9.48 36.69 -26.30
CA GLN A 170 -9.46 35.97 -27.57
C GLN A 170 -10.03 34.54 -27.48
N CYS A 171 -10.14 33.99 -26.26
CA CYS A 171 -10.57 32.62 -25.98
C CYS A 171 -12.10 32.46 -26.00
N THR A 172 -12.76 32.81 -27.11
CA THR A 172 -14.22 32.96 -27.19
C THR A 172 -14.98 31.70 -27.68
N SER A 173 -14.26 30.67 -28.10
CA SER A 173 -14.83 29.42 -28.65
C SER A 173 -13.85 28.25 -28.47
N PRO A 174 -14.30 26.98 -28.51
CA PRO A 174 -13.42 25.81 -28.39
C PRO A 174 -12.20 25.83 -29.34
N ASP A 175 -12.40 26.16 -30.62
CA ASP A 175 -11.31 26.25 -31.62
C ASP A 175 -10.25 27.33 -31.30
N LYS A 176 -10.58 28.28 -30.41
CA LYS A 176 -9.71 29.37 -29.97
C LYS A 176 -9.26 29.19 -28.52
N ALA A 177 -9.43 28.00 -27.96
CA ALA A 177 -9.03 27.73 -26.59
C ALA A 177 -7.53 27.89 -26.39
N LEU A 178 -7.16 28.56 -25.30
CA LEU A 178 -5.76 28.73 -24.91
C LEU A 178 -5.18 27.42 -24.39
N ALA A 179 -4.00 27.04 -24.87
CA ALA A 179 -3.34 25.80 -24.47
C ALA A 179 -2.68 25.93 -23.09
N LEU A 180 -3.00 24.99 -22.19
CA LEU A 180 -2.32 24.81 -20.90
C LEU A 180 -1.19 23.79 -20.98
N GLY A 181 -1.11 23.01 -22.07
CA GLY A 181 -0.14 21.94 -22.24
C GLY A 181 -0.66 20.60 -21.73
N THR A 182 0.28 19.66 -21.52
CA THR A 182 0.01 18.35 -20.94
C THR A 182 0.14 18.45 -19.43
N ILE A 183 -0.86 17.94 -18.72
CA ILE A 183 -0.88 17.85 -17.27
C ILE A 183 -0.58 16.40 -16.88
N MET A 184 0.47 16.20 -16.10
CA MET A 184 0.86 14.87 -15.63
C MET A 184 0.02 14.48 -14.41
N VAL A 185 -0.49 13.24 -14.40
CA VAL A 185 -1.30 12.70 -13.30
C VAL A 185 -0.76 11.37 -12.76
N GLU A 186 -1.04 11.09 -11.50
CA GLU A 186 -0.68 9.85 -10.79
C GLU A 186 -1.89 9.28 -10.03
N ARG A 187 -1.96 7.95 -9.89
CA ARG A 187 -3.03 7.30 -9.11
C ARG A 187 -2.91 7.66 -7.64
N ALA A 188 -4.06 7.79 -6.97
CA ALA A 188 -4.13 8.08 -5.54
C ALA A 188 -3.85 6.87 -4.63
N VAL A 189 -3.68 5.67 -5.20
CA VAL A 189 -3.48 4.41 -4.48
C VAL A 189 -2.20 3.72 -4.92
N ALA A 190 -1.66 2.88 -4.04
CA ALA A 190 -0.67 1.86 -4.34
C ALA A 190 -1.34 0.51 -4.62
N ARG A 191 -0.61 -0.41 -5.26
CA ARG A 191 -1.06 -1.80 -5.48
C ARG A 191 -0.11 -2.79 -4.81
N PHE A 192 -0.67 -3.81 -4.18
CA PHE A 192 0.07 -4.94 -3.64
C PHE A 192 -0.24 -6.18 -4.46
N ASP A 193 0.82 -6.81 -4.95
CA ASP A 193 0.78 -8.08 -5.65
C ASP A 193 1.51 -9.14 -4.80
N PHE A 194 1.03 -10.38 -4.85
CA PHE A 194 1.65 -11.50 -4.15
C PHE A 194 1.92 -12.65 -5.10
N MET A 195 3.13 -13.22 -5.05
CA MET A 195 3.50 -14.43 -5.77
C MET A 195 3.50 -15.62 -4.80
N PRO A 196 2.52 -16.54 -4.92
CA PRO A 196 2.62 -17.86 -4.30
C PRO A 196 3.86 -18.57 -4.82
N ARG A 197 4.63 -19.23 -3.96
CA ARG A 197 5.74 -20.11 -4.35
C ARG A 197 5.70 -21.39 -3.57
N PHE A 198 6.28 -22.45 -4.15
CA PHE A 198 6.36 -23.78 -3.51
C PHE A 198 5.00 -24.32 -3.04
N ASN A 199 3.92 -24.03 -3.77
CA ASN A 199 2.53 -24.34 -3.35
C ASN A 199 2.16 -23.75 -1.96
N ASN A 200 2.83 -22.67 -1.58
CA ASN A 200 2.84 -22.02 -0.28
C ASN A 200 3.31 -22.91 0.87
N GLU A 201 4.06 -23.97 0.57
CA GLU A 201 4.61 -24.90 1.55
C GLU A 201 6.10 -24.66 1.72
N TYR A 202 6.51 -24.23 2.92
CA TYR A 202 7.87 -23.84 3.25
C TYR A 202 8.37 -24.68 4.41
N THR A 203 9.50 -25.35 4.24
CA THR A 203 10.18 -26.03 5.36
C THR A 203 10.71 -24.99 6.36
N ILE A 204 10.64 -25.31 7.66
CA ILE A 204 11.19 -24.45 8.71
C ILE A 204 12.64 -24.87 8.98
N GLY A 205 13.59 -23.94 8.85
CA GLY A 205 14.99 -24.16 9.24
C GLY A 205 15.94 -24.65 8.13
N GLU A 206 16.79 -25.65 8.44
CA GLU A 206 17.85 -26.20 7.56
C GLU A 206 17.30 -26.97 6.34
N ASN A 207 18.17 -27.20 5.34
CA ASN A 207 17.92 -27.81 4.01
C ASN A 207 16.65 -28.68 3.88
N GLU A 208 15.87 -28.46 2.80
CA GLU A 208 14.60 -29.15 2.52
C GLU A 208 14.64 -30.68 2.73
N GLY A 209 15.78 -31.33 2.44
CA GLY A 209 15.94 -32.78 2.57
C GLY A 209 15.96 -33.34 4.00
N THR A 210 16.12 -32.49 5.02
CA THR A 210 16.23 -32.91 6.44
C THR A 210 15.22 -32.24 7.37
N ALA A 211 14.45 -31.26 6.88
CA ALA A 211 13.46 -30.56 7.68
C ALA A 211 12.39 -31.52 8.22
N THR A 212 12.01 -31.37 9.49
CA THR A 212 11.00 -32.17 10.18
C THR A 212 9.63 -31.50 10.22
N VAL A 213 9.57 -30.17 10.08
CA VAL A 213 8.33 -29.39 10.07
C VAL A 213 8.35 -28.43 8.90
N GLN A 214 7.18 -28.23 8.30
CA GLN A 214 6.93 -27.21 7.29
C GLN A 214 5.67 -26.41 7.65
N VAL A 215 5.53 -25.23 7.08
CA VAL A 215 4.33 -24.40 7.15
C VAL A 215 3.66 -24.37 5.80
N LYS A 216 2.33 -24.49 5.77
CA LYS A 216 1.54 -24.09 4.61
C LYS A 216 0.90 -22.74 4.85
N LEU A 217 1.36 -21.70 4.14
CA LEU A 217 0.68 -20.40 4.15
C LEU A 217 -0.65 -20.52 3.39
N THR A 218 -1.71 -19.94 3.96
CA THR A 218 -3.08 -20.04 3.44
C THR A 218 -3.72 -18.68 3.22
N ASP A 219 -3.35 -17.70 4.03
CA ASP A 219 -3.97 -16.39 4.02
C ASP A 219 -2.93 -15.28 4.18
N LEU A 220 -3.31 -14.08 3.75
CA LEU A 220 -2.58 -12.85 4.00
C LEU A 220 -3.56 -11.72 4.36
N ALA A 221 -3.12 -10.81 5.23
CA ALA A 221 -3.90 -9.67 5.68
C ALA A 221 -3.03 -8.40 5.69
N LEU A 222 -3.62 -7.25 5.37
CA LEU A 222 -2.93 -5.96 5.46
C LEU A 222 -3.15 -5.37 6.84
N ILE A 223 -2.10 -4.82 7.45
CA ILE A 223 -2.14 -4.06 8.70
C ILE A 223 -1.71 -2.62 8.48
N ASN A 224 -2.20 -1.73 9.32
CA ASN A 224 -1.87 -0.30 9.37
C ASN A 224 -2.09 0.45 8.03
N MET A 225 -3.20 0.15 7.32
CA MET A 225 -3.57 0.95 6.14
C MET A 225 -4.12 2.30 6.59
N SER A 226 -3.57 3.42 6.10
CA SER A 226 -4.07 4.75 6.45
C SER A 226 -5.57 4.92 6.18
N LYS A 227 -6.20 5.81 6.94
CA LYS A 227 -7.60 6.24 6.75
C LYS A 227 -7.72 7.52 5.95
N ALA A 228 -6.63 8.24 5.68
CA ALA A 228 -6.69 9.51 4.98
C ALA A 228 -5.43 9.76 4.16
N PHE A 229 -5.59 10.48 3.05
CA PHE A 229 -4.49 10.95 2.24
C PHE A 229 -4.82 12.33 1.66
N TYR A 230 -3.80 13.12 1.32
CA TYR A 230 -4.04 14.38 0.62
C TYR A 230 -4.36 14.12 -0.84
N TYR A 231 -5.35 14.80 -1.43
CA TYR A 231 -5.62 14.61 -2.87
C TYR A 231 -4.36 14.83 -3.70
N MET A 232 -3.64 15.92 -3.46
CA MET A 232 -2.37 16.21 -4.12
C MET A 232 -1.21 15.68 -3.26
N ARG A 233 -0.34 14.85 -3.86
CA ARG A 233 0.90 14.42 -3.21
C ARG A 233 1.71 15.64 -2.77
N ARG A 234 2.39 15.53 -1.64
CA ARG A 234 3.30 16.56 -1.15
C ARG A 234 4.58 15.93 -0.70
N VAL A 235 5.66 16.69 -0.83
CA VAL A 235 6.97 16.30 -0.32
C VAL A 235 7.57 17.41 0.52
N SER A 236 8.32 17.03 1.55
CA SER A 236 9.09 17.98 2.35
C SER A 236 10.41 17.37 2.81
N PRO A 237 11.38 18.18 3.25
CA PRO A 237 12.63 17.65 3.80
C PRO A 237 12.45 16.81 5.07
N THR A 238 11.30 16.90 5.74
CA THR A 238 11.08 16.27 7.06
C THR A 238 9.85 15.36 7.12
N GLY A 239 9.10 15.21 6.04
CA GLY A 239 7.84 14.45 5.99
C GLY A 239 6.69 15.12 6.73
N THR A 240 6.90 16.33 7.24
CA THR A 240 5.85 17.16 7.85
C THR A 240 5.31 18.18 6.86
N ALA A 241 4.13 18.75 7.14
CA ALA A 241 3.53 19.79 6.30
C ALA A 241 4.32 21.11 6.27
N GLU A 242 5.24 21.33 7.23
CA GLU A 242 6.07 22.53 7.25
C GLU A 242 7.05 22.55 6.06
N GLY A 243 6.95 23.59 5.23
CA GLY A 243 7.78 23.71 4.03
C GLY A 243 7.45 22.69 2.93
N ALA A 244 6.30 22.00 3.02
CA ALA A 244 5.89 21.03 2.03
C ALA A 244 5.61 21.68 0.66
N THR A 245 6.04 20.98 -0.39
CA THR A 245 5.76 21.34 -1.77
C THR A 245 4.67 20.44 -2.32
N VAL A 246 3.51 21.01 -2.65
CA VAL A 246 2.40 20.31 -3.30
C VAL A 246 2.78 19.94 -4.74
N GLY A 247 2.59 18.69 -5.12
CA GLY A 247 3.01 18.13 -6.40
C GLY A 247 4.53 18.07 -6.57
N GLY A 248 5.30 18.10 -5.48
CA GLY A 248 6.75 17.94 -5.59
C GLY A 248 7.15 16.47 -5.80
N ASP A 249 8.30 16.28 -6.43
CA ASP A 249 8.86 14.96 -6.67
C ASP A 249 9.38 14.34 -5.36
N GLU A 250 9.00 13.09 -5.12
CA GLU A 250 9.70 12.21 -4.20
C GLU A 250 11.13 12.00 -4.71
N LEU A 251 12.11 12.13 -3.80
CA LEU A 251 13.54 11.98 -4.05
C LEU A 251 14.14 11.19 -2.89
N MET A 252 15.28 10.55 -3.11
CA MET A 252 16.01 9.77 -2.09
C MET A 252 16.33 10.54 -0.77
N ASN A 253 16.25 11.88 -0.77
CA ASN A 253 16.58 12.73 0.37
C ASN A 253 15.41 13.59 0.87
N ASN A 254 14.19 13.31 0.45
CA ASN A 254 12.99 13.94 0.98
C ASN A 254 11.98 12.90 1.43
N TYR A 255 10.83 13.38 1.89
CA TYR A 255 9.76 12.55 2.41
C TYR A 255 8.45 12.95 1.76
N VAL A 256 7.64 11.96 1.37
CA VAL A 256 6.22 12.18 1.11
C VAL A 256 5.52 12.53 2.43
N VAL A 257 4.58 13.46 2.39
CA VAL A 257 3.91 14.00 3.59
C VAL A 257 2.53 13.37 3.74
N ASP A 258 2.36 12.57 4.78
CA ASP A 258 1.06 12.02 5.19
C ASP A 258 0.19 13.04 5.93
N THR A 259 -1.11 12.74 6.02
CA THR A 259 -2.13 13.55 6.71
C THR A 259 -1.96 13.56 8.23
N ASP A 260 -1.44 12.47 8.79
CA ASP A 260 -1.20 12.24 10.21
C ASP A 260 0.30 12.38 10.59
N ALA A 261 1.12 12.93 9.69
CA ALA A 261 2.56 13.10 9.92
C ALA A 261 2.89 13.87 11.21
N ALA A 262 2.02 14.81 11.62
CA ALA A 262 2.18 15.56 12.87
C ALA A 262 1.94 14.72 14.14
N GLU A 263 1.22 13.61 14.03
CA GLU A 263 1.02 12.64 15.12
C GLU A 263 2.16 11.63 15.14
N LYS A 264 2.66 11.21 13.98
CA LYS A 264 3.76 10.25 13.84
C LYS A 264 5.14 10.81 14.23
N VAL A 265 5.32 12.13 14.29
CA VAL A 265 6.59 12.71 14.74
C VAL A 265 6.88 12.30 16.19
N ASN A 266 7.96 11.55 16.40
CA ASN A 266 8.34 10.91 17.67
C ASN A 266 7.59 9.62 18.02
N ALA A 267 7.04 8.89 17.05
CA ALA A 267 6.48 7.56 17.30
C ALA A 267 7.44 6.63 18.07
N SER A 268 8.75 6.73 17.79
CA SER A 268 9.83 6.03 18.49
C SER A 268 9.99 6.34 19.99
N LYS A 269 9.22 7.28 20.52
CA LYS A 269 9.21 7.69 21.93
C LYS A 269 7.82 7.54 22.55
N MET A 270 6.86 7.01 21.81
CA MET A 270 5.51 6.75 22.29
C MET A 270 5.44 5.32 22.79
N GLU A 271 4.72 5.11 23.89
CA GLU A 271 4.62 3.81 24.55
C GLU A 271 3.16 3.58 24.97
N GLY A 272 2.77 2.31 25.02
CA GLY A 272 1.47 1.85 25.49
C GLY A 272 0.29 2.55 24.82
N GLU A 273 -0.60 3.13 25.65
CA GLU A 273 -1.87 3.71 25.20
C GLU A 273 -1.70 4.85 24.18
N ALA A 274 -0.59 5.60 24.24
CA ALA A 274 -0.36 6.71 23.30
C ALA A 274 -0.16 6.21 21.86
N LEU A 275 0.69 5.20 21.69
CA LEU A 275 0.98 4.60 20.38
C LEU A 275 -0.23 3.81 19.87
N ALA A 276 -0.92 3.08 20.76
CA ALA A 276 -2.17 2.39 20.43
C ALA A 276 -3.25 3.36 19.95
N THR A 277 -3.43 4.50 20.63
CA THR A 277 -4.41 5.53 20.25
C THR A 277 -4.10 6.14 18.89
N LEU A 278 -2.82 6.44 18.61
CA LEU A 278 -2.40 6.92 17.29
C LEU A 278 -2.76 5.89 16.22
N SER A 279 -2.40 4.62 16.46
CA SER A 279 -2.64 3.54 15.49
C SER A 279 -4.14 3.32 15.22
N GLU A 280 -4.95 3.21 16.27
CA GLU A 280 -6.39 3.00 16.18
C GLU A 280 -7.14 4.16 15.51
N ASN A 281 -6.70 5.40 15.73
CA ASN A 281 -7.34 6.57 15.13
C ASN A 281 -7.04 6.65 13.63
N ASN A 282 -5.79 6.40 13.23
CA ASN A 282 -5.31 6.73 11.89
C ASN A 282 -5.30 5.56 10.91
N PHE A 283 -5.33 4.30 11.39
CA PHE A 283 -5.25 3.14 10.50
C PHE A 283 -6.48 2.23 10.56
N PHE A 284 -6.78 1.61 9.43
CA PHE A 284 -7.53 0.36 9.37
C PHE A 284 -6.59 -0.80 9.72
N TYR A 285 -7.16 -1.80 10.40
CA TYR A 285 -6.46 -3.02 10.81
C TYR A 285 -5.18 -2.68 11.61
N PRO A 286 -5.32 -1.95 12.73
CA PRO A 286 -4.17 -1.65 13.58
C PRO A 286 -3.53 -2.97 14.02
N MET A 287 -2.21 -3.05 13.93
CA MET A 287 -1.47 -4.28 14.24
C MET A 287 -1.50 -4.67 15.73
N THR A 288 -2.03 -3.79 16.59
CA THR A 288 -2.27 -4.03 18.02
C THR A 288 -3.18 -5.24 18.30
N THR A 289 -3.84 -5.77 17.27
CA THR A 289 -4.63 -7.01 17.34
C THR A 289 -4.35 -7.90 16.13
N ILE A 290 -4.53 -9.21 16.29
CA ILE A 290 -4.43 -10.16 15.18
C ILE A 290 -5.43 -9.75 14.08
N PRO A 291 -5.00 -9.67 12.81
CA PRO A 291 -5.87 -9.21 11.74
C PRO A 291 -7.13 -10.07 11.60
N THR A 292 -8.24 -9.44 11.22
CA THR A 292 -9.50 -10.14 10.92
C THR A 292 -9.86 -10.10 9.42
N ASN A 293 -9.16 -9.29 8.64
CA ASN A 293 -9.35 -9.01 7.21
C ASN A 293 -8.55 -9.96 6.31
N TRP A 294 -8.60 -11.26 6.60
CA TRP A 294 -7.86 -12.27 5.85
C TRP A 294 -8.35 -12.40 4.41
N THR A 295 -7.40 -12.41 3.48
CA THR A 295 -7.60 -12.87 2.11
C THR A 295 -6.97 -14.25 1.97
N LYS A 296 -7.73 -15.24 1.47
CA LYS A 296 -7.14 -16.54 1.15
C LYS A 296 -6.22 -16.39 -0.06
N ILE A 297 -5.01 -16.94 0.04
CA ILE A 297 -4.07 -16.98 -1.09
C ILE A 297 -4.70 -17.72 -2.27
N SER A 298 -5.52 -18.74 -2.02
CA SER A 298 -6.24 -19.50 -3.06
C SER A 298 -7.29 -18.69 -3.83
N ASP A 299 -7.73 -17.56 -3.30
CA ASP A 299 -8.76 -16.72 -3.92
C ASP A 299 -8.13 -15.68 -4.87
N LEU A 300 -6.81 -15.49 -4.81
CA LEU A 300 -6.06 -14.67 -5.76
C LEU A 300 -6.08 -15.33 -7.14
N ASN A 301 -6.62 -14.61 -8.13
CA ASN A 301 -6.84 -15.16 -9.47
C ASN A 301 -6.55 -14.17 -10.62
N LYS A 302 -6.32 -12.89 -10.30
CA LYS A 302 -5.95 -11.88 -11.29
C LYS A 302 -4.43 -11.89 -11.41
N VAL A 303 -3.92 -12.63 -12.40
CA VAL A 303 -2.50 -12.57 -12.77
C VAL A 303 -2.16 -11.13 -13.11
N ASP A 304 -1.05 -10.63 -12.58
CA ASP A 304 -0.53 -9.32 -12.93
C ASP A 304 -0.13 -9.26 -14.42
N ASN A 305 0.32 -8.10 -14.90
CA ASN A 305 0.75 -7.93 -16.28
C ASN A 305 2.23 -7.56 -16.39
N TRP A 306 3.02 -7.89 -15.37
CA TRP A 306 4.45 -7.73 -15.36
C TRP A 306 5.10 -8.84 -16.20
N ASP A 307 5.97 -8.47 -17.13
CA ASP A 307 6.71 -9.42 -17.98
C ASP A 307 8.15 -9.65 -17.50
N GLY A 308 8.47 -9.20 -16.28
CA GLY A 308 9.79 -9.36 -15.70
C GLY A 308 10.00 -10.71 -15.02
N THR A 309 11.25 -10.93 -14.59
CA THR A 309 11.68 -12.21 -13.99
C THR A 309 11.98 -12.05 -12.50
N TYR A 310 11.62 -13.07 -11.72
CA TYR A 310 11.95 -13.15 -10.31
C TYR A 310 13.39 -13.66 -10.11
N GLY A 311 14.26 -12.84 -9.50
CA GLY A 311 15.67 -13.17 -9.21
C GLY A 311 16.62 -13.02 -10.42
N SER A 312 17.92 -12.86 -10.14
CA SER A 312 18.98 -12.74 -11.16
C SER A 312 19.32 -14.05 -11.88
N ASP A 313 18.68 -15.16 -11.52
CA ASP A 313 18.95 -16.46 -12.10
C ASP A 313 18.22 -16.61 -13.44
N LYS A 314 19.00 -16.45 -14.52
CA LYS A 314 18.62 -16.81 -15.89
C LYS A 314 18.48 -18.33 -16.10
N ASP A 315 18.64 -19.13 -15.05
CA ASP A 315 18.51 -20.59 -15.09
C ASP A 315 17.06 -21.03 -14.89
N ASP A 316 16.25 -20.73 -15.92
CA ASP A 316 15.33 -21.60 -16.65
C ASP A 316 14.81 -22.92 -16.01
N LYS A 317 14.42 -22.90 -14.73
CA LYS A 317 13.66 -23.99 -14.07
C LYS A 317 12.31 -23.60 -13.50
N TYR A 318 12.01 -22.30 -13.47
CA TYR A 318 10.75 -21.75 -12.96
C TYR A 318 10.00 -20.97 -14.04
N ASN A 319 10.39 -21.18 -15.29
CA ASN A 319 9.89 -20.42 -16.42
C ASN A 319 8.44 -20.80 -16.75
N HIS A 320 7.66 -19.77 -17.07
CA HIS A 320 6.24 -19.69 -17.44
C HIS A 320 5.73 -20.82 -18.36
N THR A 321 5.66 -22.04 -17.85
CA THR A 321 5.15 -23.20 -18.56
C THR A 321 4.17 -23.97 -17.70
N GLY A 322 2.99 -23.39 -17.54
CA GLY A 322 1.76 -24.18 -17.37
C GLY A 322 1.23 -24.38 -15.95
N GLU A 323 1.87 -23.85 -14.91
CA GLU A 323 1.30 -23.81 -13.56
C GLU A 323 1.29 -22.37 -13.06
N ALA A 324 0.11 -21.83 -12.73
CA ALA A 324 -0.12 -20.46 -12.22
C ALA A 324 0.53 -20.17 -10.84
N LEU A 325 1.43 -21.04 -10.39
CA LEU A 325 2.02 -21.06 -9.04
C LEU A 325 3.35 -20.29 -8.95
N ASN A 326 3.71 -19.46 -9.93
CA ASN A 326 4.92 -18.63 -9.88
C ASN A 326 4.75 -17.25 -10.56
N ASP A 327 3.51 -16.85 -10.89
CA ASP A 327 3.24 -15.49 -11.36
C ASP A 327 2.78 -14.63 -10.17
N TYR A 328 3.05 -13.33 -10.24
CA TYR A 328 2.49 -12.37 -9.30
C TYR A 328 0.98 -12.23 -9.57
N LEU A 329 0.21 -12.24 -8.49
CA LEU A 329 -1.25 -12.09 -8.52
C LEU A 329 -1.62 -10.78 -7.83
N VAL A 330 -2.49 -9.99 -8.44
CA VAL A 330 -3.01 -8.76 -7.83
C VAL A 330 -3.81 -9.12 -6.59
N TRP A 331 -3.32 -8.68 -5.42
CA TRP A 331 -4.01 -8.90 -4.16
C TRP A 331 -4.96 -7.74 -3.87
N ARG A 332 -4.43 -6.54 -3.65
CA ARG A 332 -5.24 -5.41 -3.20
C ARG A 332 -4.63 -4.06 -3.55
N TYR A 333 -5.43 -3.01 -3.37
CA TYR A 333 -4.96 -1.63 -3.36
C TYR A 333 -4.92 -1.12 -1.93
N ALA A 334 -4.06 -0.14 -1.68
CA ALA A 334 -3.96 0.58 -0.42
C ALA A 334 -3.75 2.07 -0.69
N ILE A 335 -4.19 2.94 0.21
CA ILE A 335 -3.80 4.36 0.15
C ILE A 335 -2.40 4.54 0.75
N GLU A 336 -1.76 5.66 0.43
CA GLU A 336 -0.44 5.97 0.98
C GLU A 336 -0.43 5.98 2.51
N ASN A 337 0.67 5.54 3.09
CA ASN A 337 0.98 5.65 4.51
C ASN A 337 2.48 5.90 4.61
N THR A 338 2.87 7.10 5.05
CA THR A 338 4.29 7.50 5.08
C THR A 338 4.71 8.01 6.45
N ILE A 339 5.97 7.73 6.81
CA ILE A 339 6.52 8.06 8.13
C ILE A 339 7.45 9.30 8.03
N PRO A 340 7.25 10.33 8.87
CA PRO A 340 8.07 11.54 8.85
C PRO A 340 9.51 11.27 9.32
N ALA A 341 10.38 12.26 9.07
CA ALA A 341 11.81 12.15 9.34
C ALA A 341 12.19 11.74 10.76
N GLY A 342 13.34 11.09 10.85
CA GLY A 342 13.82 10.35 12.03
C GLY A 342 13.59 8.87 11.78
N ALA A 343 14.59 8.18 11.24
CA ALA A 343 14.46 6.80 10.79
C ALA A 343 13.87 5.89 11.87
N ASP A 344 14.29 6.08 13.13
CA ASP A 344 13.78 5.36 14.30
C ASP A 344 12.25 5.46 14.50
N ASN A 345 11.57 6.46 13.91
CA ASN A 345 10.11 6.59 14.00
C ASN A 345 9.34 5.52 13.22
N GLN A 346 9.97 4.79 12.31
CA GLN A 346 9.35 3.68 11.60
C GLN A 346 9.32 2.47 12.55
N VAL A 347 8.16 2.31 13.20
CA VAL A 347 7.88 1.29 14.21
C VAL A 347 6.63 0.51 13.82
N HIS A 348 6.54 -0.71 14.35
CA HIS A 348 5.54 -1.68 13.95
C HIS A 348 4.11 -1.14 13.97
N ALA A 349 3.77 -0.30 14.96
CA ALA A 349 2.43 0.23 15.18
C ALA A 349 1.89 1.14 14.07
N ILE A 350 2.75 1.74 13.25
CA ILE A 350 2.36 2.81 12.32
C ILE A 350 2.71 2.56 10.86
N SER A 351 3.63 1.63 10.59
CA SER A 351 4.05 1.28 9.24
C SER A 351 3.13 0.23 8.63
N THR A 352 2.76 0.40 7.36
CA THR A 352 1.91 -0.58 6.67
C THR A 352 2.64 -1.91 6.52
N GLY A 353 1.96 -3.01 6.84
CA GLY A 353 2.54 -4.36 6.77
C GLY A 353 1.57 -5.40 6.23
N VAL A 354 2.09 -6.61 6.04
CA VAL A 354 1.38 -7.81 5.63
C VAL A 354 1.63 -8.89 6.67
N VAL A 355 0.54 -9.47 7.17
CA VAL A 355 0.60 -10.66 8.02
C VAL A 355 0.25 -11.86 7.17
N PHE A 356 1.13 -12.86 7.15
CA PHE A 356 0.89 -14.15 6.53
C PHE A 356 0.44 -15.13 7.60
N LYS A 357 -0.67 -15.84 7.34
CA LYS A 357 -1.14 -16.93 8.19
C LYS A 357 -0.99 -18.25 7.47
N GLY A 358 -0.57 -19.26 8.22
CA GLY A 358 -0.49 -20.62 7.77
C GLY A 358 -0.72 -21.61 8.90
N TYR A 359 -0.38 -22.87 8.66
CA TYR A 359 -0.40 -23.89 9.70
C TYR A 359 0.78 -24.86 9.62
N LEU A 360 1.19 -25.38 10.78
CA LEU A 360 2.28 -26.34 10.92
C LEU A 360 1.90 -27.71 10.36
N MET A 361 2.84 -28.36 9.68
CA MET A 361 2.72 -29.72 9.16
C MET A 361 4.00 -30.50 9.39
N ALA A 362 3.88 -31.74 9.86
CA ALA A 362 5.02 -32.65 9.91
C ALA A 362 5.44 -33.07 8.49
N THR A 363 6.74 -33.09 8.23
CA THR A 363 7.29 -33.69 7.00
C THR A 363 7.41 -35.21 7.15
N GLU A 364 7.84 -35.91 6.09
CA GLU A 364 8.13 -37.34 6.16
C GLU A 364 9.29 -37.67 7.11
N ASN A 365 10.24 -36.73 7.30
CA ASN A 365 11.40 -36.89 8.17
C ASN A 365 11.09 -36.68 9.67
N ALA A 366 9.91 -36.16 10.00
CA ALA A 366 9.49 -36.00 11.38
C ALA A 366 9.40 -37.36 12.11
N SER A 367 9.66 -37.35 13.42
CA SER A 367 9.43 -38.52 14.26
C SER A 367 7.93 -38.85 14.34
N ASP A 368 7.59 -40.07 14.76
CA ASP A 368 6.20 -40.48 14.92
C ASP A 368 5.49 -39.65 16.00
N GLU A 369 6.23 -39.23 17.03
CA GLU A 369 5.76 -38.36 18.10
C GLU A 369 5.33 -36.99 17.57
N VAL A 370 6.17 -36.35 16.74
CA VAL A 370 5.85 -35.06 16.10
C VAL A 370 4.68 -35.18 15.13
N LYS A 371 4.65 -36.26 14.33
CA LYS A 371 3.53 -36.54 13.41
C LYS A 371 2.22 -36.76 14.14
N ALA A 372 2.25 -37.40 15.31
CA ALA A 372 1.08 -37.60 16.15
C ALA A 372 0.65 -36.28 16.81
N ALA A 373 1.58 -35.50 17.34
CA ALA A 373 1.33 -34.21 17.97
C ALA A 373 0.62 -33.24 17.01
N LEU A 374 1.14 -33.08 15.79
CA LEU A 374 0.55 -32.21 14.75
C LEU A 374 -0.75 -32.75 14.13
N LYS A 375 -1.28 -33.87 14.63
CA LYS A 375 -2.63 -34.39 14.32
C LYS A 375 -3.52 -34.46 15.58
N GLY A 376 -2.98 -34.10 16.73
CA GLY A 376 -3.65 -34.14 18.02
C GLY A 376 -4.55 -32.94 18.24
N THR A 377 -5.10 -32.87 19.44
CA THR A 377 -5.98 -31.79 19.90
C THR A 377 -5.38 -31.00 21.06
N GLU A 378 -4.16 -31.33 21.46
CA GLU A 378 -3.44 -30.68 22.56
C GLU A 378 -2.47 -29.63 21.99
N THR A 379 -2.20 -28.60 22.79
CA THR A 379 -1.18 -27.59 22.48
C THR A 379 0.18 -28.26 22.26
N VAL A 380 0.88 -27.86 21.21
CA VAL A 380 2.26 -28.28 20.94
C VAL A 380 3.24 -27.15 21.23
N TYR A 381 4.42 -27.50 21.71
CA TYR A 381 5.42 -26.55 22.18
C TYR A 381 6.68 -26.60 21.33
N VAL A 382 7.17 -25.40 21.01
CA VAL A 382 8.44 -25.12 20.37
C VAL A 382 9.37 -24.50 21.41
N PHE A 383 10.62 -24.95 21.44
CA PHE A 383 11.67 -24.35 22.24
C PHE A 383 12.94 -24.22 21.41
N LYS A 384 13.51 -23.01 21.35
CA LYS A 384 14.71 -22.70 20.56
C LYS A 384 14.63 -23.26 19.12
N ASN A 385 13.52 -22.99 18.44
CA ASN A 385 13.24 -23.39 17.07
C ASN A 385 13.15 -24.92 16.83
N VAL A 386 12.86 -25.70 17.87
CA VAL A 386 12.60 -27.15 17.78
C VAL A 386 11.20 -27.45 18.31
N LEU A 387 10.37 -28.10 17.50
CA LEU A 387 9.07 -28.60 17.93
C LEU A 387 9.23 -29.95 18.63
N TYR A 388 8.87 -29.99 19.91
CA TYR A 388 8.95 -31.20 20.74
C TYR A 388 7.62 -31.98 20.84
N GLY A 389 6.50 -31.32 20.51
CA GLY A 389 5.15 -31.88 20.64
C GLY A 389 4.42 -31.38 21.89
N THR A 390 3.58 -32.19 22.51
CA THR A 390 2.80 -31.82 23.71
C THR A 390 3.68 -31.68 24.95
N TRP A 391 3.14 -31.12 26.04
CA TRP A 391 3.90 -30.97 27.28
C TRP A 391 4.39 -32.32 27.86
N ALA A 392 3.60 -33.39 27.71
CA ALA A 392 4.04 -34.73 28.08
C ALA A 392 5.27 -35.19 27.26
N GLN A 393 5.31 -34.85 25.97
CA GLN A 393 6.44 -35.17 25.10
C GLN A 393 7.68 -34.33 25.42
N ILE A 394 7.50 -33.10 25.92
CA ILE A 394 8.59 -32.30 26.51
C ILE A 394 9.17 -33.01 27.75
N ALA A 395 8.32 -33.50 28.65
CA ALA A 395 8.78 -34.22 29.85
C ALA A 395 9.60 -35.47 29.49
N ASP A 396 9.13 -36.26 28.51
CA ASP A 396 9.89 -37.40 27.98
C ASP A 396 11.24 -36.95 27.36
N ALA A 397 11.26 -35.83 26.65
CA ALA A 397 12.47 -35.28 26.05
C ALA A 397 13.48 -34.74 27.08
N VAL A 398 13.01 -34.29 28.25
CA VAL A 398 13.83 -33.82 29.38
C VAL A 398 14.49 -34.99 30.11
N ASP A 399 13.80 -36.13 30.21
CA ASP A 399 14.33 -37.35 30.85
C ASP A 399 15.32 -38.13 29.98
N ALA A 400 15.44 -37.78 28.69
CA ALA A 400 16.40 -38.41 27.79
C ALA A 400 17.85 -38.08 28.18
N ASP A 401 18.75 -39.07 28.10
CA ASP A 401 20.19 -38.89 28.37
C ASP A 401 20.85 -37.80 27.48
N THR A 402 20.22 -37.44 26.36
CA THR A 402 20.67 -36.44 25.40
C THR A 402 19.99 -35.07 25.55
N ALA A 403 19.16 -34.87 26.57
CA ALA A 403 18.40 -33.64 26.78
C ALA A 403 19.33 -32.41 26.89
N PRO A 404 19.09 -31.33 26.12
CA PRO A 404 19.86 -30.11 26.26
C PRO A 404 19.66 -29.50 27.66
N ALA A 405 20.72 -29.09 28.34
CA ALA A 405 20.62 -28.48 29.67
C ALA A 405 19.69 -27.26 29.72
N SER A 406 19.57 -26.51 28.62
CA SER A 406 18.63 -25.39 28.53
C SER A 406 17.17 -25.82 28.46
N LEU A 407 16.86 -26.97 27.85
CA LEU A 407 15.50 -27.51 27.84
C LEU A 407 15.10 -27.96 29.25
N ILE A 408 16.00 -28.68 29.95
CA ILE A 408 15.80 -29.12 31.34
C ILE A 408 15.54 -27.90 32.25
N ALA A 409 16.34 -26.84 32.09
CA ALA A 409 16.17 -25.62 32.87
C ALA A 409 14.82 -24.93 32.62
N ALA A 410 14.43 -24.79 31.35
CA ALA A 410 13.14 -24.20 30.96
C ALA A 410 11.95 -25.03 31.48
N TYR A 411 12.01 -26.36 31.35
CA TYR A 411 10.98 -27.26 31.89
C TYR A 411 10.83 -27.13 33.41
N ASN A 412 11.94 -27.17 34.15
CA ASN A 412 11.93 -27.01 35.61
C ASN A 412 11.44 -25.63 36.06
N GLN A 413 11.60 -24.60 35.24
CA GLN A 413 11.05 -23.27 35.53
C GLN A 413 9.52 -23.31 35.51
N VAL A 414 8.92 -23.95 34.50
CA VAL A 414 7.46 -24.11 34.40
C VAL A 414 6.91 -25.01 35.50
N GLU A 415 7.50 -26.19 35.72
CA GLU A 415 7.07 -27.13 36.77
C GLU A 415 7.31 -26.60 38.20
N GLY A 416 8.16 -25.58 38.34
CA GLY A 416 8.45 -24.92 39.61
C GLY A 416 7.43 -23.84 40.00
N VAL A 417 6.44 -23.54 39.16
CA VAL A 417 5.40 -22.54 39.43
C VAL A 417 4.44 -23.05 40.52
N ASP A 418 4.09 -22.18 41.47
CA ASP A 418 3.10 -22.48 42.50
C ASP A 418 1.69 -22.47 41.90
N GLY A 419 1.18 -23.63 41.51
CA GLY A 419 -0.17 -23.80 40.95
C GLY A 419 -0.16 -24.41 39.55
N GLU A 420 -1.25 -24.23 38.81
CA GLU A 420 -1.32 -24.63 37.40
C GLU A 420 -0.58 -23.57 36.55
N PRO A 421 0.44 -23.94 35.75
CA PRO A 421 1.15 -23.00 34.89
C PRO A 421 0.23 -22.32 33.88
N THR A 422 0.42 -21.03 33.69
CA THR A 422 -0.28 -20.18 32.70
C THR A 422 0.55 -20.05 31.42
N ALA A 423 -0.06 -19.54 30.34
CA ALA A 423 0.67 -19.24 29.10
C ALA A 423 1.90 -18.33 29.35
N ASP A 424 1.76 -17.31 30.18
CA ASP A 424 2.86 -16.41 30.55
C ASP A 424 4.03 -17.16 31.22
N ASP A 425 3.76 -18.23 31.99
CA ASP A 425 4.81 -19.04 32.63
C ASP A 425 5.60 -19.86 31.59
N TYR A 426 4.92 -20.45 30.60
CA TYR A 426 5.57 -21.14 29.48
C TYR A 426 6.39 -20.16 28.62
N ALA A 427 5.81 -19.00 28.28
CA ALA A 427 6.47 -17.94 27.53
C ALA A 427 7.71 -17.41 28.27
N ALA A 428 7.61 -17.16 29.58
CA ALA A 428 8.74 -16.73 30.41
C ALA A 428 9.88 -17.77 30.48
N ALA A 429 9.57 -19.06 30.25
CA ALA A 429 10.56 -20.12 30.13
C ALA A 429 11.11 -20.29 28.70
N GLY A 430 10.61 -19.53 27.73
CA GLY A 430 11.06 -19.53 26.33
C GLY A 430 10.34 -20.53 25.43
N PHE A 431 9.16 -21.03 25.83
CA PHE A 431 8.34 -21.89 25.00
C PHE A 431 7.32 -21.09 24.21
N THR A 432 7.25 -21.33 22.91
CA THR A 432 6.11 -20.92 22.06
C THR A 432 5.14 -22.09 21.98
N GLY A 433 3.85 -21.85 22.20
CA GLY A 433 2.80 -22.85 22.13
C GLY A 433 1.89 -22.62 20.94
N TYR A 434 1.35 -23.69 20.36
CA TYR A 434 0.33 -23.62 19.33
C TYR A 434 -0.81 -24.54 19.71
N THR A 435 -1.98 -23.95 19.98
CA THR A 435 -3.22 -24.69 20.22
C THR A 435 -3.92 -24.92 18.87
N PRO A 436 -4.39 -26.16 18.58
CA PRO A 436 -5.03 -26.41 17.29
C PRO A 436 -6.42 -25.74 17.25
N ASN A 437 -6.73 -25.14 16.10
CA ASN A 437 -8.06 -24.59 15.85
C ASN A 437 -9.13 -25.70 15.74
N ALA A 438 -10.39 -25.32 15.50
CA ALA A 438 -11.51 -26.27 15.39
C ALA A 438 -11.34 -27.33 14.27
N ASP A 439 -10.52 -27.06 13.25
CA ASP A 439 -10.20 -27.97 12.16
C ASP A 439 -8.94 -28.82 12.44
N GLY A 440 -8.39 -28.74 13.66
CA GLY A 440 -7.18 -29.45 14.06
C GLY A 440 -5.90 -28.86 13.46
N LYS A 441 -5.90 -27.57 13.10
CA LYS A 441 -4.74 -26.89 12.51
C LYS A 441 -4.04 -26.00 13.53
N PHE A 442 -2.73 -26.17 13.63
CA PHE A 442 -1.84 -25.37 14.45
C PHE A 442 -1.45 -24.12 13.66
N GLU A 443 -2.23 -23.06 13.82
CA GLU A 443 -2.08 -21.83 13.04
C GLU A 443 -0.88 -20.99 13.52
N VAL A 444 -0.18 -20.37 12.57
CA VAL A 444 1.04 -19.60 12.79
C VAL A 444 1.00 -18.31 11.96
N LEU A 445 1.52 -17.22 12.51
CA LEU A 445 1.55 -15.89 11.92
C LEU A 445 2.99 -15.42 11.64
N TYR A 446 3.17 -14.71 10.52
CA TYR A 446 4.43 -14.07 10.13
C TYR A 446 4.15 -12.62 9.71
N TYR A 447 4.81 -11.66 10.36
CA TYR A 447 4.60 -10.23 10.15
C TYR A 447 5.71 -9.64 9.28
N TYR A 448 5.33 -8.94 8.20
CA TYR A 448 6.25 -8.26 7.29
C TYR A 448 5.84 -6.79 7.17
N TRP A 449 6.74 -5.85 7.44
CA TRP A 449 6.51 -4.43 7.16
C TRP A 449 6.96 -4.09 5.75
N ASN A 450 6.11 -3.37 5.02
CA ASN A 450 6.31 -3.12 3.59
C ASN A 450 7.51 -2.18 3.38
N ARG A 451 8.52 -2.65 2.63
CA ARG A 451 9.64 -1.79 2.26
C ARG A 451 9.38 -1.02 0.97
N HIS A 452 9.78 0.24 0.97
CA HIS A 452 9.69 1.18 -0.14
C HIS A 452 11.08 1.63 -0.62
N ASN A 453 11.83 2.36 0.20
CA ASN A 453 13.20 2.78 -0.12
C ASN A 453 14.26 1.97 0.65
N ASP A 454 14.44 0.72 0.23
CA ASP A 454 15.44 -0.20 0.81
C ASP A 454 16.86 0.35 0.62
N ASN A 455 17.58 0.50 1.72
CA ASN A 455 18.95 0.99 1.71
C ASN A 455 20.01 -0.14 1.58
N ASN A 456 19.55 -1.38 1.43
CA ASN A 456 20.32 -2.63 1.34
C ASN A 456 21.20 -2.91 2.57
N ASN A 457 20.81 -2.42 3.74
CA ASN A 457 21.51 -2.63 5.00
C ASN A 457 20.53 -2.92 6.14
N ASP A 458 20.29 -4.20 6.37
CA ASP A 458 19.42 -4.77 7.42
C ASP A 458 19.79 -4.42 8.88
N ASN A 459 20.77 -3.53 9.10
CA ASN A 459 21.19 -3.06 10.43
C ASN A 459 20.96 -1.57 10.64
N LEU A 460 20.52 -0.85 9.62
CA LEU A 460 20.32 0.59 9.68
C LEU A 460 19.06 0.91 8.91
N MET A 461 18.13 1.60 9.55
CA MET A 461 16.91 2.03 8.89
C MET A 461 17.12 3.33 8.11
N GLY A 462 16.57 3.37 6.91
CA GLY A 462 16.74 4.42 5.91
C GLY A 462 15.63 5.47 5.92
N ILE A 463 15.76 6.42 5.00
CA ILE A 463 14.71 7.42 4.71
C ILE A 463 13.59 6.72 3.94
N MET A 464 12.36 6.77 4.45
CA MET A 464 11.17 6.16 3.82
C MET A 464 11.36 4.67 3.49
N GLU A 465 12.10 3.95 4.34
CA GLU A 465 12.37 2.54 4.09
C GLU A 465 11.11 1.70 4.26
N PHE A 466 10.27 2.03 5.24
CA PHE A 466 9.03 1.31 5.55
C PHE A 466 7.80 2.18 5.32
N ASP A 467 7.48 2.40 4.05
CA ASP A 467 6.39 3.28 3.62
C ASP A 467 5.51 2.62 2.56
N VAL A 468 4.34 3.22 2.32
CA VAL A 468 3.51 2.97 1.15
C VAL A 468 3.26 4.30 0.47
N VAL A 469 3.74 4.44 -0.77
CA VAL A 469 3.58 5.63 -1.60
C VAL A 469 2.62 5.33 -2.74
N ARG A 470 1.71 6.27 -3.02
CA ARG A 470 0.75 6.16 -4.12
C ARG A 470 1.45 5.94 -5.46
N ASN A 471 0.74 5.32 -6.41
CA ASN A 471 1.23 5.08 -7.77
C ASN A 471 2.51 4.21 -7.87
N ASN A 472 2.75 3.38 -6.85
CA ASN A 472 3.72 2.29 -6.85
C ASN A 472 2.99 0.92 -6.78
N VAL A 473 3.66 -0.10 -7.30
CA VAL A 473 3.25 -1.51 -7.16
C VAL A 473 4.29 -2.24 -6.32
N TYR A 474 3.88 -2.75 -5.17
CA TYR A 474 4.67 -3.58 -4.27
C TYR A 474 4.44 -5.05 -4.60
N LYS A 475 5.47 -5.71 -5.16
CA LYS A 475 5.41 -7.12 -5.55
C LYS A 475 6.09 -7.97 -4.50
N LEU A 476 5.30 -8.73 -3.75
CA LEU A 476 5.75 -9.49 -2.58
C LEU A 476 5.89 -10.98 -2.88
N CYS A 477 6.97 -11.58 -2.38
CA CYS A 477 7.17 -13.02 -2.44
C CYS A 477 7.84 -13.54 -1.17
N VAL A 478 7.28 -14.55 -0.53
CA VAL A 478 7.93 -15.25 0.57
C VAL A 478 8.97 -16.20 -0.01
N ASP A 479 10.25 -15.98 0.29
CA ASP A 479 11.34 -16.83 -0.19
C ASP A 479 11.60 -18.02 0.72
N LYS A 480 11.55 -17.79 2.02
CA LYS A 480 12.00 -18.76 3.03
C LYS A 480 11.35 -18.50 4.38
N ILE A 481 11.03 -19.57 5.10
CA ILE A 481 10.71 -19.55 6.53
C ILE A 481 11.89 -20.16 7.30
N SER A 482 12.48 -19.41 8.21
CA SER A 482 13.69 -19.78 8.97
C SER A 482 13.38 -20.20 10.41
N LYS A 483 12.38 -19.59 11.04
CA LYS A 483 11.92 -19.91 12.39
C LYS A 483 10.41 -20.20 12.39
N PHE A 484 9.93 -20.89 13.44
CA PHE A 484 8.50 -20.91 13.75
C PHE A 484 8.01 -19.49 14.05
N GLY A 485 6.91 -19.05 13.44
CA GLY A 485 6.29 -17.74 13.67
C GLY A 485 5.43 -17.68 14.94
N HIS A 486 4.67 -16.60 15.10
CA HIS A 486 3.86 -16.37 16.30
C HIS A 486 2.58 -17.21 16.31
N PRO A 487 2.04 -17.59 17.47
CA PRO A 487 0.74 -18.24 17.54
C PRO A 487 -0.38 -17.32 17.01
N ALA A 488 -1.37 -17.91 16.36
CA ALA A 488 -2.56 -17.18 15.90
C ALA A 488 -3.64 -17.01 16.98
N ASN A 489 -3.42 -17.56 18.17
CA ASN A 489 -4.28 -17.45 19.34
C ASN A 489 -3.55 -16.61 20.39
N ASP A 490 -4.13 -15.50 20.80
CA ASP A 490 -3.56 -14.54 21.77
C ASP A 490 -3.44 -15.09 23.20
N THR A 491 -4.05 -16.25 23.47
CA THR A 491 -3.94 -16.96 24.75
C THR A 491 -2.89 -18.07 24.76
N ASP A 492 -2.25 -18.35 23.62
CA ASP A 492 -1.14 -19.29 23.55
C ASP A 492 0.15 -18.64 24.05
N PRO A 493 1.09 -19.41 24.63
CA PRO A 493 2.34 -18.85 25.09
C PRO A 493 3.20 -18.39 23.92
N ASP A 494 3.64 -17.14 23.96
CA ASP A 494 4.57 -16.54 23.01
C ASP A 494 5.69 -15.82 23.79
N PRO A 495 6.94 -16.30 23.76
CA PRO A 495 8.05 -15.69 24.50
C PRO A 495 8.53 -14.38 23.86
N ASP A 496 8.17 -14.13 22.59
CA ASP A 496 8.57 -12.97 21.80
C ASP A 496 7.37 -12.43 21.01
N PRO A 497 6.29 -11.98 21.69
CA PRO A 497 5.14 -11.41 21.02
C PRO A 497 5.56 -10.17 20.23
N VAL A 498 4.94 -9.95 19.07
CA VAL A 498 5.21 -8.78 18.24
C VAL A 498 4.83 -7.50 19.00
N ASP A 499 5.81 -6.69 19.36
CA ASP A 499 5.59 -5.43 20.08
C ASP A 499 5.30 -4.30 19.07
N PRO A 500 4.21 -3.53 19.23
CA PRO A 500 3.96 -2.33 18.41
C PRO A 500 5.05 -1.26 18.48
N GLU A 501 5.84 -1.22 19.57
CA GLU A 501 6.89 -0.23 19.81
C GLU A 501 8.22 -0.61 19.16
N ASP A 502 8.37 -1.86 18.73
CA ASP A 502 9.58 -2.34 18.08
C ASP A 502 9.83 -1.61 16.74
N PRO A 503 11.10 -1.37 16.38
CA PRO A 503 11.47 -0.81 15.09
C PRO A 503 11.17 -1.80 13.96
N ASP A 504 10.75 -1.28 12.79
CA ASP A 504 10.41 -2.12 11.62
C ASP A 504 11.60 -2.93 11.05
N GLU A 505 12.83 -2.52 11.37
CA GLU A 505 14.07 -3.21 11.01
C GLU A 505 14.53 -4.06 12.18
N SER A 506 14.52 -5.37 12.00
CA SER A 506 14.92 -6.32 13.03
C SER A 506 15.95 -7.33 12.52
N GLN A 507 16.90 -7.68 13.39
CA GLN A 507 17.84 -8.79 13.15
C GLN A 507 17.22 -10.17 13.47
N ASP A 508 15.98 -10.20 13.99
CA ASP A 508 15.26 -11.44 14.26
C ASP A 508 14.54 -11.97 13.02
N TYR A 509 15.30 -12.67 12.18
CA TYR A 509 14.80 -13.22 10.92
C TYR A 509 13.94 -14.48 11.13
N TYR A 510 12.61 -14.32 11.23
CA TYR A 510 11.66 -15.44 11.19
C TYR A 510 11.54 -16.02 9.77
N PHE A 511 11.49 -15.15 8.77
CA PHE A 511 11.25 -15.47 7.38
C PHE A 511 11.81 -14.37 6.49
N LYS A 512 11.96 -14.67 5.20
CA LYS A 512 12.42 -13.73 4.18
C LYS A 512 11.30 -13.46 3.20
N VAL A 513 10.98 -12.19 3.02
CA VAL A 513 10.13 -11.69 1.95
C VAL A 513 11.00 -10.86 1.02
N THR A 514 10.98 -11.16 -0.27
CA THR A 514 11.47 -10.23 -1.29
C THR A 514 10.33 -9.30 -1.68
N VAL A 515 10.63 -8.01 -1.76
CA VAL A 515 9.75 -7.00 -2.33
C VAL A 515 10.42 -6.37 -3.55
N LYS A 516 9.64 -6.14 -4.60
CA LYS A 516 10.02 -5.25 -5.70
C LYS A 516 9.06 -4.07 -5.71
N VAL A 517 9.61 -2.87 -5.73
CA VAL A 517 8.84 -1.61 -5.74
C VAL A 517 8.90 -1.05 -7.15
N LEU A 518 7.82 -1.19 -7.90
CA LEU A 518 7.78 -0.76 -9.30
C LEU A 518 6.95 0.52 -9.46
N PRO A 519 7.44 1.52 -10.21
CA PRO A 519 6.60 2.61 -10.68
C PRO A 519 5.42 2.08 -11.50
N TRP A 520 4.22 2.58 -11.20
CA TRP A 520 3.00 2.12 -11.84
C TRP A 520 2.61 3.03 -13.02
N VAL A 521 3.00 2.62 -14.23
CA VAL A 521 2.94 3.44 -15.44
C VAL A 521 1.72 3.16 -16.30
N VAL A 522 1.47 4.00 -17.30
CA VAL A 522 0.49 3.75 -18.37
C VAL A 522 1.23 3.41 -19.67
N ARG A 523 0.74 2.41 -20.41
CA ARG A 523 1.30 2.07 -21.72
C ARG A 523 0.98 3.18 -22.72
N VAL A 524 2.00 3.86 -23.23
CA VAL A 524 1.86 4.75 -24.39
C VAL A 524 1.87 3.89 -25.66
N ASN A 525 0.69 3.47 -26.12
CA ASN A 525 0.58 2.88 -27.46
C ASN A 525 0.57 4.01 -28.49
N HIS A 526 1.69 4.22 -29.20
CA HIS A 526 1.63 4.92 -30.49
C HIS A 526 0.80 4.07 -31.45
N ILE A 527 -0.46 4.42 -31.65
CA ILE A 527 -1.27 3.85 -32.73
C ILE A 527 -0.89 4.63 -34.00
N GLU A 528 -0.01 4.06 -34.82
CA GLU A 528 0.15 4.52 -36.21
C GLU A 528 -1.14 4.15 -36.97
N PHE A 529 -1.80 5.15 -37.57
CA PHE A 529 -2.98 4.99 -38.42
C PHE A 529 -2.61 4.62 -39.86
#